data_AF-A0A6M4A5G6-F1
#
_entry.id   AF-A0A6M4A5G6-F1
#
_cell.length_a   1.000
_cell.length_b   1.000
_cell.length_c   1.000
_cell.angle_alpha   90.00
_cell.angle_beta   90.00
_cell.angle_gamma   90.00
#
_symmetry.space_group_name_H-M   'P 1'
#
loop_
_entity.id
_entity.type
_entity.pdbx_description
1 polymer ?
#
loop_
_entity_poly.entity_id
_entity_poly.type
_entity_poly.pdbx_seq_one_letter_code
_entity_poly.pdbx_strand_id
1 'polypeptide(L)'
;MKKLSYLIGLVVLVGLAVTLILWPVSPSVSTQPGLAQQSENGQPGSEKFRADGKPDGTQSIRQNSGNNLHASPFELGPANTETSLNMPNNQASNSLVELPEKEEISPREAARRKQMEQLGYMVPPEYYTKDLKTLRKMAKAGDAFAMVHIGEKYAFELNGQKDNPEFDPSMNYPDAAKQSFKQALVAGNIRSAGIISELYFNENNALEAYAWHIVSEQMGDSISADWFRLNDMSKNASPQLKTTAAARALQIVAELDLLRKK
;
A
#
# COMPACT_ATOMS: atom_id res chain seq x y z
N MET A 1 56.55 -3.68 43.84
CA MET A 1 56.04 -4.86 44.59
C MET A 1 54.51 -4.79 44.55
N LYS A 2 53.74 -5.86 44.37
CA LYS A 2 53.99 -7.29 44.03
C LYS A 2 53.35 -7.51 42.63
N LYS A 3 53.79 -8.35 41.70
CA LYS A 3 54.11 -9.79 41.65
C LYS A 3 52.95 -10.76 41.99
N LEU A 4 52.69 -11.66 41.03
CA LEU A 4 51.89 -12.90 41.03
C LEU A 4 50.34 -12.78 41.02
N SER A 5 49.56 -13.66 40.36
CA SER A 5 49.78 -14.53 39.17
C SER A 5 48.61 -15.51 38.95
N TYR A 6 48.38 -15.91 37.68
CA TYR A 6 47.79 -17.22 37.25
C TYR A 6 46.33 -17.56 37.72
N LEU A 7 45.58 -18.53 37.17
CA LEU A 7 45.85 -19.62 36.23
C LEU A 7 44.59 -19.99 35.38
N ILE A 8 44.74 -20.10 34.05
CA ILE A 8 44.33 -21.16 33.07
C ILE A 8 43.02 -21.98 33.26
N GLY A 9 42.32 -22.25 32.13
CA GLY A 9 41.41 -23.40 31.93
C GLY A 9 40.30 -23.13 30.89
N LEU A 10 40.49 -23.20 29.56
CA LEU A 10 40.85 -24.32 28.65
C LEU A 10 39.63 -24.95 27.92
N VAL A 11 39.51 -24.58 26.63
CA VAL A 11 39.06 -25.35 25.44
C VAL A 11 38.17 -26.60 25.63
N VAL A 12 37.00 -26.59 24.97
CA VAL A 12 36.50 -27.76 24.21
C VAL A 12 36.00 -27.28 22.84
N LEU A 13 36.41 -27.99 21.77
CA LEU A 13 36.04 -27.73 20.38
C LEU A 13 35.39 -29.01 19.83
N VAL A 14 34.07 -28.96 19.62
CA VAL A 14 33.27 -29.96 18.91
C VAL A 14 32.19 -29.17 18.14
N GLY A 15 31.99 -29.32 16.84
CA GLY A 15 32.40 -30.41 15.96
C GLY A 15 31.20 -31.26 15.55
N LEU A 16 30.16 -30.64 14.98
CA LEU A 16 29.00 -31.32 14.42
C LEU A 16 28.71 -30.80 13.02
N ALA A 17 29.18 -31.57 12.03
CA ALA A 17 28.75 -31.42 10.65
C ALA A 17 27.31 -31.94 10.52
N VAL A 18 26.41 -31.11 10.02
CA VAL A 18 25.06 -31.54 9.62
C VAL A 18 25.12 -31.88 8.13
N THR A 19 24.86 -33.15 7.82
CA THR A 19 24.98 -33.74 6.50
C THR A 19 23.90 -33.24 5.53
N LEU A 20 24.33 -32.88 4.31
CA LEU A 20 23.47 -32.74 3.14
C LEU A 20 22.70 -34.04 2.87
N ILE A 21 21.37 -33.96 2.83
CA ILE A 21 20.50 -35.05 2.35
C ILE A 21 20.03 -34.69 0.95
N LEU A 22 20.71 -35.24 -0.06
CA LEU A 22 20.30 -35.23 -1.46
C LEU A 22 19.34 -36.41 -1.70
N TRP A 23 18.10 -36.13 -2.11
CA TRP A 23 17.16 -37.14 -2.61
C TRP A 23 16.68 -36.74 -4.02
N PRO A 24 17.12 -37.44 -5.08
CA PRO A 24 16.52 -37.34 -6.40
C PRO A 24 15.41 -38.40 -6.54
N VAL A 25 14.16 -37.98 -6.74
CA VAL A 25 13.08 -38.89 -7.15
C VAL A 25 12.24 -38.23 -8.24
N SER A 26 12.48 -38.64 -9.49
CA SER A 26 11.60 -38.38 -10.63
C SER A 26 11.12 -39.72 -11.19
N PRO A 27 9.81 -40.03 -11.15
CA PRO A 27 9.23 -41.08 -11.96
C PRO A 27 8.77 -40.53 -13.31
N SER A 28 9.23 -41.24 -14.34
CA SER A 28 8.91 -41.15 -15.76
C SER A 28 7.43 -40.95 -16.15
N VAL A 29 7.26 -40.26 -17.29
CA VAL A 29 6.08 -40.21 -18.15
C VAL A 29 5.46 -41.59 -18.40
N SER A 30 4.12 -41.64 -18.44
CA SER A 30 3.35 -42.66 -19.15
C SER A 30 2.30 -41.96 -20.04
N THR A 31 2.38 -42.21 -21.34
CA THR A 31 1.43 -41.76 -22.36
C THR A 31 1.06 -42.98 -23.19
N GLN A 32 -0.23 -43.29 -23.38
CA GLN A 32 -0.80 -43.91 -24.60
C GLN A 32 -2.35 -44.10 -24.52
N PRO A 33 -3.08 -44.44 -25.61
CA PRO A 33 -4.34 -43.77 -25.94
C PRO A 33 -5.56 -44.69 -26.19
N GLY A 34 -6.68 -44.09 -26.63
CA GLY A 34 -7.83 -44.77 -27.27
C GLY A 34 -9.14 -44.53 -26.51
N LEU A 35 -10.12 -43.77 -27.01
CA LEU A 35 -11.01 -43.96 -28.18
C LEU A 35 -12.40 -44.46 -27.77
N ALA A 36 -13.39 -43.59 -28.03
CA ALA A 36 -14.79 -43.88 -28.38
C ALA A 36 -15.76 -44.26 -27.23
N GLN A 37 -17.08 -43.98 -27.28
CA GLN A 37 -17.95 -43.51 -28.38
C GLN A 37 -19.29 -42.95 -27.83
N GLN A 38 -19.89 -41.93 -28.48
CA GLN A 38 -21.36 -41.67 -28.67
C GLN A 38 -22.37 -41.67 -27.47
N SER A 39 -23.52 -40.97 -27.46
CA SER A 39 -24.11 -39.92 -28.31
C SER A 39 -25.33 -39.26 -27.59
N GLU A 40 -25.81 -38.15 -28.17
CA GLU A 40 -27.21 -37.63 -28.19
C GLU A 40 -27.60 -36.32 -27.44
N ASN A 41 -27.86 -35.32 -28.30
CA ASN A 41 -29.01 -34.38 -28.32
C ASN A 41 -29.21 -33.35 -27.20
N GLY A 42 -29.00 -32.06 -27.55
CA GLY A 42 -29.40 -30.92 -26.71
C GLY A 42 -28.92 -29.53 -27.18
N GLN A 43 -29.17 -29.14 -28.43
CA GLN A 43 -29.00 -27.75 -28.91
C GLN A 43 -30.39 -27.18 -29.27
N PRO A 44 -30.67 -25.87 -29.09
CA PRO A 44 -29.88 -24.81 -29.71
C PRO A 44 -29.50 -23.61 -28.80
N GLY A 45 -28.34 -23.02 -29.09
CA GLY A 45 -27.84 -21.80 -28.47
C GLY A 45 -26.50 -21.43 -29.10
N SER A 46 -26.53 -20.77 -30.27
CA SER A 46 -25.35 -20.58 -31.11
C SER A 46 -24.55 -19.32 -30.75
N GLU A 47 -23.76 -19.39 -29.66
CA GLU A 47 -22.70 -18.41 -29.43
C GLU A 47 -21.48 -18.73 -30.30
N LYS A 48 -21.09 -17.79 -31.17
CA LYS A 48 -19.93 -17.93 -32.05
C LYS A 48 -18.67 -17.46 -31.33
N PHE A 49 -17.89 -18.39 -30.79
CA PHE A 49 -16.53 -18.11 -30.33
C PHE A 49 -15.58 -17.87 -31.52
N ARG A 50 -14.71 -16.86 -31.42
CA ARG A 50 -13.55 -16.69 -32.30
C ARG A 50 -12.34 -17.46 -31.77
N ALA A 51 -11.41 -17.78 -32.68
CA ALA A 51 -10.21 -18.57 -32.40
C ALA A 51 -9.11 -17.82 -31.61
N ASP A 52 -9.36 -16.60 -31.14
CA ASP A 52 -8.42 -15.73 -30.41
C ASP A 52 -8.76 -15.56 -28.90
N GLY A 53 -9.79 -16.25 -28.41
CA GLY A 53 -9.97 -16.50 -26.97
C GLY A 53 -10.38 -15.30 -26.11
N LYS A 54 -11.04 -14.29 -26.69
CA LYS A 54 -11.64 -13.18 -25.92
C LYS A 54 -13.17 -13.25 -25.91
N PRO A 55 -13.84 -12.98 -24.76
CA PRO A 55 -15.29 -12.85 -24.71
C PRO A 55 -15.74 -11.57 -25.44
N ASP A 56 -16.86 -11.67 -26.14
CA ASP A 56 -17.49 -10.55 -26.84
C ASP A 56 -18.43 -9.79 -25.89
N GLY A 57 -18.57 -8.47 -26.06
CA GLY A 57 -19.60 -7.70 -25.37
C GLY A 57 -19.29 -7.15 -23.95
N THR A 58 -18.26 -6.31 -23.81
CA THR A 58 -18.31 -5.21 -22.83
C THR A 58 -18.09 -3.89 -23.54
N GLN A 59 -19.06 -2.97 -23.45
CA GLN A 59 -18.95 -1.66 -24.08
C GLN A 59 -17.80 -0.86 -23.43
N SER A 60 -16.72 -0.66 -24.18
CA SER A 60 -15.70 0.31 -23.80
C SER A 60 -16.30 1.71 -23.89
N ILE A 61 -16.63 2.30 -22.74
CA ILE A 61 -16.81 3.76 -22.63
C ILE A 61 -15.42 4.37 -22.85
N ARG A 62 -15.11 4.58 -24.13
CA ARG A 62 -13.89 5.25 -24.58
C ARG A 62 -14.07 6.76 -24.45
N GLN A 63 -14.21 7.25 -23.22
CA GLN A 63 -14.13 8.67 -22.96
C GLN A 63 -12.68 9.13 -23.12
N ASN A 64 -12.39 9.61 -24.33
CA ASN A 64 -11.22 10.40 -24.63
C ASN A 64 -11.32 11.74 -23.89
N SER A 65 -10.69 11.83 -22.72
CA SER A 65 -10.41 13.11 -22.05
C SER A 65 -8.92 13.16 -21.73
N GLY A 66 -8.16 13.77 -22.64
CA GLY A 66 -6.76 14.06 -22.38
C GLY A 66 -6.66 15.18 -21.34
N ASN A 67 -6.22 14.84 -20.13
CA ASN A 67 -5.60 15.72 -19.13
C ASN A 67 -5.21 14.87 -17.89
N ASN A 68 -3.92 14.59 -17.70
CA ASN A 68 -3.24 14.30 -16.42
C ASN A 68 -4.01 13.52 -15.31
N LEU A 69 -4.72 12.42 -15.64
CA LEU A 69 -5.64 11.76 -14.69
C LEU A 69 -5.04 10.63 -13.81
N HIS A 70 -3.76 10.27 -13.96
CA HIS A 70 -3.13 9.19 -13.17
C HIS A 70 -1.78 9.59 -12.55
N ALA A 71 -1.71 10.81 -11.98
CA ALA A 71 -0.67 11.12 -10.99
C ALA A 71 -0.82 10.20 -9.76
N SER A 72 0.26 9.96 -9.01
CA SER A 72 0.15 9.21 -7.76
C SER A 72 -0.76 9.98 -6.77
N PRO A 73 -1.69 9.30 -6.06
CA PRO A 73 -2.42 9.84 -4.90
C PRO A 73 -1.59 10.71 -3.93
N PHE A 74 -0.29 10.43 -3.83
CA PHE A 74 0.65 11.08 -2.94
C PHE A 74 1.76 11.87 -3.65
N GLU A 75 1.61 12.11 -4.95
CA GLU A 75 2.55 12.90 -5.75
C GLU A 75 2.41 14.40 -5.41
N LEU A 76 3.12 14.81 -4.35
CA LEU A 76 3.27 16.21 -3.97
C LEU A 76 4.03 16.94 -5.09
N GLY A 77 3.28 17.50 -6.04
CA GLY A 77 3.82 18.35 -7.09
C GLY A 77 4.67 19.49 -6.52
N PRO A 78 5.68 19.98 -7.27
CA PRO A 78 6.61 20.99 -6.77
C PRO A 78 5.86 22.23 -6.33
N ALA A 79 6.11 22.67 -5.09
CA ALA A 79 5.56 23.90 -4.56
C ALA A 79 6.04 25.08 -5.42
N ASN A 80 5.16 25.59 -6.29
CA ASN A 80 5.18 26.91 -6.94
C ASN A 80 4.00 27.05 -7.90
N THR A 81 2.84 27.51 -7.40
CA THR A 81 1.83 28.16 -8.26
C THR A 81 0.92 29.03 -7.41
N GLU A 82 1.34 30.28 -7.21
CA GLU A 82 0.47 31.35 -6.69
C GLU A 82 -0.66 31.62 -7.69
N THR A 83 -1.73 30.83 -7.61
CA THR A 83 -2.94 31.10 -8.38
C THR A 83 -3.77 32.12 -7.61
N SER A 84 -3.40 33.39 -7.76
CA SER A 84 -4.14 34.53 -7.20
C SER A 84 -5.54 34.59 -7.80
N LEU A 85 -6.53 34.04 -7.09
CA LEU A 85 -7.95 34.19 -7.43
C LEU A 85 -8.50 35.43 -6.74
N ASN A 86 -8.53 36.50 -7.51
CA ASN A 86 -9.15 37.78 -7.21
C ASN A 86 -10.62 37.59 -6.76
N MET A 87 -10.95 37.94 -5.53
CA MET A 87 -12.32 37.91 -4.97
C MET A 87 -12.78 39.35 -4.66
N PRO A 88 -13.99 39.75 -5.07
CA PRO A 88 -14.47 41.12 -4.85
C PRO A 88 -14.85 41.36 -3.39
N ASN A 89 -14.38 42.50 -2.86
CA ASN A 89 -14.75 43.04 -1.56
C ASN A 89 -16.25 43.34 -1.47
N ASN A 90 -16.93 42.92 -0.40
CA ASN A 90 -18.20 43.50 -0.01
C ASN A 90 -18.42 43.42 1.52
N GLN A 91 -18.58 44.58 2.16
CA GLN A 91 -18.85 44.69 3.60
C GLN A 91 -20.36 44.82 3.85
N ALA A 92 -20.90 44.03 4.78
CA ALA A 92 -22.14 44.33 5.50
C ALA A 92 -22.16 43.61 6.86
N SER A 93 -22.79 44.21 7.87
CA SER A 93 -22.43 43.99 9.28
C SER A 93 -23.36 43.06 10.08
N ASN A 94 -22.82 42.55 11.19
CA ASN A 94 -23.50 42.09 12.42
C ASN A 94 -24.47 40.90 12.36
N SER A 95 -24.07 39.80 13.00
CA SER A 95 -24.85 39.16 14.07
C SER A 95 -23.98 38.26 14.96
N LEU A 96 -24.07 38.44 16.27
CA LEU A 96 -23.41 37.59 17.27
C LEU A 96 -24.13 36.23 17.36
N VAL A 97 -23.58 35.22 16.70
CA VAL A 97 -23.77 33.81 17.04
C VAL A 97 -22.40 33.17 16.99
N GLU A 98 -21.91 32.69 18.13
CA GLU A 98 -20.66 31.95 18.24
C GLU A 98 -20.91 30.52 17.70
N LEU A 99 -20.96 30.42 16.38
CA LEU A 99 -20.90 29.16 15.65
C LEU A 99 -19.58 28.46 16.03
N PRO A 100 -19.57 27.12 16.15
CA PRO A 100 -18.34 26.39 16.38
C PRO A 100 -17.34 26.77 15.30
N GLU A 101 -16.15 27.17 15.75
CA GLU A 101 -15.08 27.76 14.93
C GLU A 101 -14.91 26.94 13.64
N LYS A 102 -15.31 27.53 12.51
CA LYS A 102 -15.36 26.83 11.23
C LYS A 102 -13.93 26.67 10.73
N GLU A 103 -13.33 25.56 11.15
CA GLU A 103 -11.96 25.12 10.84
C GLU A 103 -11.52 25.58 9.45
N GLU A 104 -10.55 26.49 9.40
CA GLU A 104 -9.93 26.94 8.15
C GLU A 104 -9.04 25.82 7.60
N ILE A 105 -9.69 24.85 6.94
CA ILE A 105 -9.02 23.81 6.17
C ILE A 105 -8.13 24.52 5.13
N SER A 106 -6.82 24.42 5.29
CA SER A 106 -5.88 25.05 4.35
C SER A 106 -6.17 24.59 2.91
N PRO A 107 -5.97 25.43 1.88
CA PRO A 107 -6.20 25.04 0.49
C PRO A 107 -5.45 23.76 0.08
N ARG A 108 -4.26 23.52 0.68
CA ARG A 108 -3.47 22.29 0.51
C ARG A 108 -4.18 21.06 1.09
N GLU A 109 -4.74 21.16 2.29
CA GLU A 109 -5.47 20.07 2.93
C GLU A 109 -6.81 19.79 2.20
N ALA A 110 -7.51 20.83 1.76
CA ALA A 110 -8.73 20.66 0.95
C ALA A 110 -8.43 19.95 -0.39
N ALA A 111 -7.32 20.29 -1.05
CA ALA A 111 -6.86 19.60 -2.25
C ALA A 111 -6.52 18.13 -1.98
N ARG A 112 -5.79 17.84 -0.89
CA ARG A 112 -5.44 16.47 -0.47
C ARG A 112 -6.69 15.62 -0.20
N ARG A 113 -7.65 16.14 0.58
CA ARG A 113 -8.91 15.44 0.89
C ARG A 113 -9.69 15.09 -0.38
N LYS A 114 -9.77 16.03 -1.34
CA LYS A 114 -10.44 15.82 -2.63
C LYS A 114 -9.72 14.76 -3.49
N GLN A 115 -8.39 14.76 -3.51
CA GLN A 115 -7.58 13.75 -4.21
C GLN A 115 -7.80 12.35 -3.61
N MET A 116 -7.79 12.24 -2.27
CA MET A 116 -8.10 10.99 -1.57
C MET A 116 -9.51 10.46 -1.87
N GLU A 117 -10.52 11.32 -1.81
CA GLU A 117 -11.91 10.97 -2.14
C GLU A 117 -12.04 10.45 -3.58
N GLN A 118 -11.48 11.16 -4.56
CA GLN A 118 -11.48 10.76 -5.97
C GLN A 118 -10.82 9.40 -6.22
N LEU A 119 -9.81 9.08 -5.43
CA LEU A 119 -9.07 7.83 -5.54
C LEU A 119 -9.70 6.71 -4.69
N GLY A 120 -10.80 6.97 -3.98
CA GLY A 120 -11.54 6.01 -3.16
C GLY A 120 -10.90 5.72 -1.80
N TYR A 121 -9.96 6.54 -1.33
CA TYR A 121 -9.44 6.51 0.03
C TYR A 121 -10.45 7.15 0.99
N MET A 122 -11.67 6.58 1.05
CA MET A 122 -12.75 7.09 1.90
C MET A 122 -12.41 6.84 3.38
N VAL A 123 -11.70 7.79 3.98
CA VAL A 123 -11.61 7.91 5.44
C VAL A 123 -12.68 8.90 5.91
N PRO A 124 -13.43 8.61 6.99
CA PRO A 124 -14.54 9.46 7.39
C PRO A 124 -14.10 10.91 7.73
N PRO A 125 -14.83 11.95 7.30
CA PRO A 125 -14.38 13.34 7.41
C PRO A 125 -14.02 13.80 8.83
N GLU A 126 -14.62 13.21 9.86
CA GLU A 126 -14.39 13.54 11.25
C GLU A 126 -12.99 13.18 11.76
N TYR A 127 -12.17 12.44 11.00
CA TYR A 127 -10.81 12.08 11.40
C TYR A 127 -9.75 13.09 10.96
N TYR A 128 -9.95 13.80 9.84
CA TYR A 128 -8.97 14.76 9.32
C TYR A 128 -8.64 15.90 10.29
N THR A 129 -9.57 16.19 11.21
CA THR A 129 -9.52 17.30 12.16
C THR A 129 -8.92 16.89 13.52
N LYS A 130 -8.58 15.61 13.69
CA LYS A 130 -8.09 15.05 14.95
C LYS A 130 -6.58 15.24 15.08
N ASP A 131 -6.15 15.70 16.25
CA ASP A 131 -4.74 15.74 16.62
C ASP A 131 -4.14 14.31 16.70
N LEU A 132 -2.82 14.22 16.55
CA LEU A 132 -2.08 12.96 16.57
C LEU A 132 -2.25 12.23 17.90
N LYS A 133 -2.48 12.96 19.00
CA LYS A 133 -2.76 12.41 20.34
C LYS A 133 -4.09 11.65 20.38
N THR A 134 -5.14 12.21 19.80
CA THR A 134 -6.48 11.62 19.71
C THR A 134 -6.49 10.45 18.75
N LEU A 135 -5.86 10.60 17.57
CA LEU A 135 -5.68 9.50 16.63
C LEU A 135 -4.93 8.33 17.27
N ARG A 136 -3.82 8.58 17.98
CA ARG A 136 -3.07 7.54 18.73
C ARG A 136 -3.93 6.87 19.82
N LYS A 137 -4.88 7.57 20.44
CA LYS A 137 -5.83 6.98 21.40
C LYS A 137 -6.83 6.06 20.70
N MET A 138 -7.36 6.46 19.55
CA MET A 138 -8.30 5.67 18.75
C MET A 138 -7.62 4.43 18.15
N ALA A 139 -6.43 4.58 17.57
CA ALA A 139 -5.63 3.47 17.06
C ALA A 139 -5.32 2.41 18.15
N LYS A 140 -5.04 2.84 19.39
CA LYS A 140 -4.88 1.93 20.54
C LYS A 140 -6.16 1.15 20.91
N ALA A 141 -7.33 1.61 20.47
CA ALA A 141 -8.61 0.92 20.63
C ALA A 141 -8.95 0.01 19.42
N GLY A 142 -8.02 -0.19 18.48
CA GLY A 142 -8.22 -1.02 17.29
C GLY A 142 -8.81 -0.28 16.08
N ASP A 143 -8.90 1.05 16.13
CA ASP A 143 -9.45 1.86 15.05
C ASP A 143 -8.51 1.91 13.83
N ALA A 144 -8.88 1.18 12.78
CA ALA A 144 -8.10 1.10 11.54
C ALA A 144 -8.04 2.43 10.78
N PHE A 145 -9.08 3.26 10.82
CA PHE A 145 -9.09 4.57 10.15
C PHE A 145 -8.19 5.57 10.87
N ALA A 146 -8.13 5.52 12.20
CA ALA A 146 -7.15 6.28 12.97
C ALA A 146 -5.71 5.86 12.63
N MET A 147 -5.45 4.56 12.43
CA MET A 147 -4.13 4.07 12.00
C MET A 147 -3.75 4.53 10.59
N VAL A 148 -4.71 4.59 9.65
CA VAL A 148 -4.50 5.18 8.31
C VAL A 148 -4.08 6.65 8.42
N HIS A 149 -4.82 7.47 9.18
CA HIS A 149 -4.49 8.89 9.31
C HIS A 149 -3.20 9.19 10.06
N ILE A 150 -2.82 8.37 11.05
CA ILE A 150 -1.48 8.45 11.65
C ILE A 150 -0.41 8.23 10.57
N GLY A 151 -0.62 7.25 9.68
CA GLY A 151 0.25 6.98 8.55
C GLY A 151 0.36 8.15 7.58
N GLU A 152 -0.76 8.77 7.22
CA GLU A 152 -0.81 9.95 6.34
C GLU A 152 -0.13 11.17 6.97
N LYS A 153 -0.44 11.47 8.24
CA LYS A 153 0.20 12.56 8.98
C LYS A 153 1.72 12.38 9.01
N TYR A 154 2.19 11.16 9.28
CA TYR A 154 3.60 10.84 9.23
C TYR A 154 4.21 11.00 7.84
N ALA A 155 3.56 10.51 6.78
CA ALA A 155 4.09 10.57 5.42
C ALA A 155 4.11 11.99 4.83
N PHE A 156 3.07 12.80 5.08
CA PHE A 156 2.78 14.01 4.29
C PHE A 156 2.72 15.32 5.08
N GLU A 157 2.34 15.28 6.36
CA GLU A 157 2.19 16.48 7.20
C GLU A 157 3.37 16.73 8.15
N LEU A 158 4.13 15.68 8.46
CA LEU A 158 5.21 15.72 9.46
C LEU A 158 6.59 15.38 8.88
N ASN A 159 6.69 14.53 7.86
CA ASN A 159 7.96 14.23 7.22
C ASN A 159 8.65 15.51 6.68
N GLY A 160 9.77 15.88 7.31
CA GLY A 160 10.53 17.10 6.99
C GLY A 160 9.92 18.43 7.47
N GLN A 161 8.71 18.43 8.05
CA GLN A 161 7.96 19.64 8.41
C GLN A 161 8.30 20.11 9.84
N LYS A 162 9.51 20.66 10.01
CA LYS A 162 10.07 21.04 11.33
C LYS A 162 9.25 22.08 12.09
N ASP A 163 8.48 22.90 11.39
CA ASP A 163 7.65 23.97 11.97
C ASP A 163 6.26 23.48 12.41
N ASN A 164 5.90 22.22 12.13
CA ASN A 164 4.64 21.62 12.58
C ASN A 164 4.72 21.33 14.10
N PRO A 165 3.75 21.77 14.93
CA PRO A 165 3.79 21.56 16.38
C PRO A 165 3.73 20.09 16.81
N GLU A 166 3.31 19.17 15.94
CA GLU A 166 3.32 17.72 16.19
C GLU A 166 4.61 17.02 15.67
N PHE A 167 5.61 17.79 15.22
CA PHE A 167 6.90 17.29 14.74
C PHE A 167 7.80 16.80 15.88
N ASP A 168 8.36 15.61 15.70
CA ASP A 168 9.30 14.94 16.61
C ASP A 168 10.62 14.70 15.86
N PRO A 169 11.71 15.42 16.19
CA PRO A 169 12.99 15.30 15.51
C PRO A 169 13.69 13.95 15.74
N SER A 170 13.19 13.12 16.66
CA SER A 170 13.69 11.76 16.90
C SER A 170 12.99 10.69 16.05
N MET A 171 11.91 11.05 15.34
CA MET A 171 11.07 10.10 14.61
C MET A 171 11.54 9.91 13.15
N ASN A 172 11.75 8.65 12.77
CA ASN A 172 11.85 8.26 11.36
C ASN A 172 10.43 8.19 10.76
N TYR A 173 9.97 9.31 10.22
CA TYR A 173 8.61 9.46 9.67
C TYR A 173 8.26 8.50 8.53
N PRO A 174 9.11 8.26 7.51
CA PRO A 174 8.84 7.26 6.47
C PRO A 174 8.53 5.87 7.04
N ASP A 175 9.35 5.37 7.97
CA ASP A 175 9.15 4.04 8.55
C ASP A 175 7.98 4.01 9.55
N ALA A 176 7.76 5.09 10.31
CA ALA A 176 6.60 5.24 11.18
C ALA A 176 5.28 5.24 10.38
N ALA A 177 5.25 5.90 9.22
CA ALA A 177 4.10 5.91 8.31
C ALA A 177 3.78 4.49 7.82
N LYS A 178 4.77 3.80 7.23
CA LYS A 178 4.64 2.42 6.76
C LYS A 178 4.23 1.48 7.88
N GLN A 179 4.75 1.64 9.09
CA GLN A 179 4.34 0.84 10.25
C GLN A 179 2.89 1.10 10.67
N SER A 180 2.40 2.34 10.59
CA SER A 180 1.00 2.67 10.88
C SER A 180 0.04 2.06 9.86
N PHE A 181 0.39 2.09 8.57
CA PHE A 181 -0.38 1.41 7.52
C PHE A 181 -0.34 -0.13 7.68
N LYS A 182 0.78 -0.73 8.12
CA LYS A 182 0.80 -2.17 8.49
C LYS A 182 -0.17 -2.50 9.62
N GLN A 183 -0.29 -1.62 10.63
CA GLN A 183 -1.25 -1.79 11.72
C GLN A 183 -2.70 -1.65 11.21
N ALA A 184 -2.98 -0.65 10.39
CA ALA A 184 -4.29 -0.46 9.75
C ALA A 184 -4.72 -1.69 8.92
N LEU A 185 -3.79 -2.26 8.15
CA LEU A 185 -4.01 -3.49 7.36
C LEU A 185 -4.34 -4.69 8.26
N VAL A 186 -3.60 -4.87 9.36
CA VAL A 186 -3.88 -5.92 10.36
C VAL A 186 -5.25 -5.72 11.02
N ALA A 187 -5.67 -4.47 11.22
CA ALA A 187 -6.98 -4.08 11.74
C ALA A 187 -8.12 -4.11 10.68
N GLY A 188 -7.84 -4.58 9.45
CA GLY A 188 -8.86 -4.82 8.41
C GLY A 188 -8.95 -3.75 7.31
N ASN A 189 -8.13 -2.69 7.34
CA ASN A 189 -8.06 -1.74 6.23
C ASN A 189 -7.21 -2.33 5.08
N ILE A 190 -7.84 -3.14 4.22
CA ILE A 190 -7.16 -3.82 3.10
C ILE A 190 -6.36 -2.88 2.20
N ARG A 191 -6.83 -1.64 2.05
CA ARG A 191 -6.24 -0.60 1.20
C ARG A 191 -4.87 -0.12 1.67
N SER A 192 -4.56 -0.30 2.94
CA SER A 192 -3.25 0.07 3.48
C SER A 192 -2.09 -0.70 2.83
N ALA A 193 -2.32 -1.87 2.23
CA ALA A 193 -1.32 -2.55 1.41
C ALA A 193 -0.96 -1.77 0.13
N GLY A 194 -1.98 -1.21 -0.55
CA GLY A 194 -1.81 -0.35 -1.73
C GLY A 194 -1.06 0.95 -1.40
N ILE A 195 -1.39 1.59 -0.28
CA ILE A 195 -0.67 2.79 0.19
C ILE A 195 0.82 2.48 0.43
N ILE A 196 1.16 1.36 1.07
CA ILE A 196 2.56 0.98 1.31
C ILE A 196 3.30 0.71 -0.02
N SER A 197 2.62 0.07 -0.99
CA SER A 197 3.15 -0.15 -2.35
C SER A 197 3.51 1.18 -3.04
N GLU A 198 2.62 2.16 -2.95
CA GLU A 198 2.81 3.50 -3.52
C GLU A 198 3.91 4.30 -2.81
N LEU A 199 4.02 4.20 -1.48
CA LEU A 199 5.14 4.81 -0.75
C LEU A 199 6.49 4.23 -1.22
N TYR A 200 6.61 2.91 -1.35
CA TYR A 200 7.82 2.30 -1.87
C TYR A 200 8.08 2.59 -3.36
N PHE A 201 7.03 2.80 -4.16
CA PHE A 201 7.15 3.26 -5.55
C PHE A 201 7.79 4.66 -5.59
N ASN A 202 7.31 5.59 -4.76
CA ASN A 202 7.86 6.95 -4.63
C ASN A 202 9.29 6.95 -4.04
N GLU A 203 9.63 5.97 -3.19
CA GLU A 203 11.02 5.72 -2.73
C GLU A 203 11.93 5.08 -3.81
N ASN A 204 11.43 4.83 -5.03
CA ASN A 204 12.10 4.08 -6.11
C ASN A 204 12.50 2.63 -5.71
N ASN A 205 11.91 2.08 -4.66
CA ASN A 205 12.16 0.73 -4.18
C ASN A 205 11.25 -0.28 -4.92
N ALA A 206 11.63 -0.59 -6.16
CA ALA A 206 10.81 -1.41 -7.04
C ALA A 206 10.49 -2.82 -6.51
N LEU A 207 11.34 -3.39 -5.65
CA LEU A 207 11.10 -4.70 -5.04
C LEU A 207 9.97 -4.65 -4.01
N GLU A 208 10.07 -3.76 -3.02
CA GLU A 208 9.03 -3.63 -2.00
C GLU A 208 7.72 -3.09 -2.62
N ALA A 209 7.79 -2.12 -3.53
CA ALA A 209 6.62 -1.59 -4.22
C ALA A 209 5.82 -2.70 -4.90
N TYR A 210 6.49 -3.54 -5.69
CA TYR A 210 5.84 -4.66 -6.39
C TYR A 210 5.38 -5.76 -5.40
N ALA A 211 6.13 -6.04 -4.34
CA ALA A 211 5.73 -7.02 -3.34
C ALA A 211 4.45 -6.60 -2.57
N TRP A 212 4.36 -5.33 -2.16
CA TRP A 212 3.16 -4.78 -1.53
C TRP A 212 1.97 -4.65 -2.50
N HIS A 213 2.22 -4.44 -3.80
CA HIS A 213 1.17 -4.51 -4.82
C HIS A 213 0.55 -5.92 -4.89
N ILE A 214 1.37 -6.98 -4.89
CA ILE A 214 0.87 -8.37 -4.87
C ILE A 214 0.03 -8.63 -3.61
N VAL A 215 0.45 -8.12 -2.45
CA VAL A 215 -0.34 -8.22 -1.20
C VAL A 215 -1.66 -7.45 -1.32
N SER A 216 -1.65 -6.25 -1.90
CA SER A 216 -2.85 -5.45 -2.16
C SER A 216 -3.87 -6.17 -3.04
N GLU A 217 -3.40 -6.82 -4.12
CA GLU A 217 -4.21 -7.64 -5.01
C GLU A 217 -4.79 -8.86 -4.29
N GLN A 218 -3.98 -9.58 -3.50
CA GLN A 218 -4.42 -10.73 -2.70
C GLN A 218 -5.48 -10.37 -1.64
N MET A 219 -5.44 -9.15 -1.11
CA MET A 219 -6.42 -8.62 -0.14
C MET A 219 -7.69 -8.07 -0.81
N GLY A 220 -7.77 -8.06 -2.15
CA GLY A 220 -8.94 -7.61 -2.90
C GLY A 220 -9.04 -6.10 -3.13
N ASP A 221 -7.98 -5.32 -2.89
CA ASP A 221 -7.95 -3.90 -3.26
C ASP A 221 -7.65 -3.75 -4.75
N SER A 222 -8.71 -3.83 -5.56
CA SER A 222 -8.65 -3.66 -7.01
C SER A 222 -8.20 -2.26 -7.43
N ILE A 223 -8.54 -1.21 -6.66
CA ILE A 223 -8.27 0.18 -7.03
C ILE A 223 -6.76 0.44 -7.03
N SER A 224 -6.09 0.12 -5.92
CA SER A 224 -4.64 0.29 -5.82
C SER A 224 -3.88 -0.70 -6.72
N ALA A 225 -4.44 -1.90 -6.94
CA ALA A 225 -3.87 -2.87 -7.87
C ALA A 225 -3.94 -2.40 -9.34
N ASP A 226 -5.06 -1.84 -9.79
CA ASP A 226 -5.21 -1.29 -11.14
C ASP A 226 -4.31 -0.09 -11.36
N TRP A 227 -4.23 0.83 -10.40
CA TRP A 227 -3.26 1.93 -10.44
C TRP A 227 -1.83 1.42 -10.63
N PHE A 228 -1.37 0.45 -9.81
CA PHE A 228 -0.01 -0.05 -9.91
C PHE A 228 0.28 -0.74 -11.26
N ARG A 229 -0.66 -1.55 -11.78
CA ARG A 229 -0.53 -2.19 -13.11
C ARG A 229 -0.40 -1.20 -14.26
N LEU A 230 -0.97 0.00 -14.12
CA LEU A 230 -0.89 1.06 -15.12
C LEU A 230 0.44 1.85 -15.07
N ASN A 231 1.25 1.69 -14.02
CA ASN A 231 2.52 2.39 -13.88
C ASN A 231 3.68 1.71 -14.63
N ASP A 232 4.66 2.51 -15.05
CA ASP A 232 5.79 2.04 -15.86
C ASP A 232 6.72 1.07 -15.10
N MET A 233 6.82 1.19 -13.78
CA MET A 233 7.51 0.19 -12.95
C MET A 233 6.90 -1.21 -13.11
N SER A 234 5.57 -1.32 -13.20
CA SER A 234 4.87 -2.61 -13.33
C SER A 234 4.94 -3.15 -14.75
N LYS A 235 4.68 -2.29 -15.75
CA LYS A 235 4.79 -2.62 -17.18
C LYS A 235 6.18 -3.13 -17.55
N ASN A 236 7.23 -2.48 -17.05
CA ASN A 236 8.62 -2.78 -17.38
C ASN A 236 9.30 -3.73 -16.37
N ALA A 237 8.56 -4.26 -15.40
CA ALA A 237 9.12 -5.17 -14.40
C ALA A 237 9.66 -6.45 -15.04
N SER A 238 10.95 -6.72 -14.80
CA SER A 238 11.63 -7.92 -15.30
C SER A 238 11.06 -9.21 -14.68
N PRO A 239 11.21 -10.38 -15.35
CA PRO A 239 10.81 -11.67 -14.76
C PRO A 239 11.47 -11.95 -13.41
N GLN A 240 12.73 -11.53 -13.23
CA GLN A 240 13.45 -11.64 -11.96
C GLN A 240 12.82 -10.77 -10.87
N LEU A 241 12.45 -9.51 -11.18
CA LEU A 241 11.79 -8.62 -10.24
C LEU A 241 10.44 -9.22 -9.79
N LYS A 242 9.62 -9.67 -10.74
CA LYS A 242 8.31 -10.30 -10.45
C LYS A 242 8.44 -11.54 -9.56
N THR A 243 9.42 -12.40 -9.84
CA THR A 243 9.69 -13.62 -9.06
C THR A 243 10.17 -13.27 -7.64
N THR A 244 11.07 -12.30 -7.50
CA THR A 244 11.61 -11.87 -6.20
C THR A 244 10.54 -11.14 -5.37
N ALA A 245 9.72 -10.31 -6.00
CA ALA A 245 8.59 -9.63 -5.38
C ALA A 245 7.51 -10.60 -4.90
N ALA A 246 7.21 -11.67 -5.65
CA ALA A 246 6.29 -12.72 -5.20
C ALA A 246 6.82 -13.46 -3.96
N ALA A 247 8.11 -13.80 -3.94
CA ALA A 247 8.75 -14.39 -2.76
C ALA A 247 8.72 -13.44 -1.54
N ARG A 248 8.94 -12.13 -1.77
CA ARG A 248 8.87 -11.10 -0.73
C ARG A 248 7.43 -10.89 -0.23
N ALA A 249 6.42 -10.94 -1.10
CA ALA A 249 5.01 -10.85 -0.72
C ALA A 249 4.60 -11.96 0.26
N LEU A 250 5.07 -13.21 0.05
CA LEU A 250 4.84 -14.31 0.99
C LEU A 250 5.45 -14.02 2.38
N GLN A 251 6.64 -13.41 2.44
CA GLN A 251 7.24 -12.98 3.71
C GLN A 251 6.44 -11.87 4.38
N ILE A 252 5.96 -10.89 3.61
CA ILE A 252 5.10 -9.80 4.11
C ILE A 252 3.80 -10.35 4.73
N VAL A 253 3.15 -11.31 4.07
CA VAL A 253 1.95 -11.96 4.63
C VAL A 253 2.28 -12.65 5.96
N ALA A 254 3.40 -13.37 6.05
CA ALA A 254 3.86 -13.97 7.31
C ALA A 254 4.20 -12.92 8.40
N GLU A 255 4.79 -11.78 8.05
CA GLU A 255 5.01 -10.64 8.97
C GLU A 255 3.68 -10.10 9.52
N LEU A 256 2.68 -9.92 8.66
CA LEU A 256 1.34 -9.42 9.03
C LEU A 256 0.59 -10.41 9.93
N ASP A 257 0.70 -11.72 9.66
CA ASP A 257 0.13 -12.77 10.51
C ASP A 257 0.78 -12.86 11.91
N LEU A 258 2.07 -12.51 12.01
CA LEU A 258 2.74 -12.37 13.31
C LEU A 258 2.34 -11.08 14.04
N LEU A 259 2.04 -9.99 13.32
CA LEU A 259 1.52 -8.76 13.91
C LEU A 259 0.09 -8.93 14.44
N ARG A 260 -0.77 -9.69 13.74
CA ARG A 260 -2.16 -9.98 14.19
C ARG A 260 -2.24 -10.80 15.49
N LYS A 261 -1.14 -11.44 15.90
CA LYS A 261 -1.07 -12.31 17.10
C LYS A 261 -0.53 -11.59 18.35
N LYS A 262 -0.26 -10.29 18.28
CA LYS A 262 0.26 -9.46 19.37
C LYS A 262 -0.85 -8.58 19.97
#